data_AF-A0A818W6R1-F1
#
_entry.id   AF-A0A818W6R1-F1
#
_cell.length_a   1.000
_cell.length_b   1.000
_cell.length_c   1.000
_cell.angle_alpha   90.00
_cell.angle_beta   90.00
_cell.angle_gamma   90.00
#
_symmetry.space_group_name_H-M   'P 1'
#
loop_
_entity.id
_entity.type
_entity.pdbx_description
1 polymer ?
#
loop_
_entity_poly.entity_id
_entity_poly.type
_entity_poly.pdbx_seq_one_letter_code
_entity_poly.pdbx_strand_id
1 'polypeptide(L)'
;MGIVTVQLNNSDAMRESQNGMPEKRQIRLDKRKEQSRSSRANETEEQRQIRLEKQKMRDQSSLATETDEERQIRLKKLKERSESSRTNETIEQRQIRLKELKERSQSSRTNETVEQRQTRLDKQRKRSQANRAKKKLEKRASNKSGVQQQDIEMQFSETDEHALCDSSSLSNFIQNEHAIRKKRDLSSSAWPEPISHDLKKTCLQQFLQQMSMSALAEVTCAVCNVRSLVQTSKKVPISKIPNIHLLKVSDELKDLILSTQSSVLRHSIDDTIQMTGHVQNSTSFNSASFYYENGIILYTNGLHQENKTHMSTLCQKCHVALTKGIIPKFSAANNMWLGDVPAELQDLTIPEEKLISL
;
A
#
# COMPACT_ATOMS: atom_id res chain seq x y z
N MET A 1 30.60 63.82 49.58
CA MET A 1 30.96 62.39 49.55
C MET A 1 29.68 61.58 49.58
N GLY A 2 29.44 60.68 48.63
CA GLY A 2 28.20 59.91 48.58
C GLY A 2 28.00 59.12 47.30
N ILE A 3 29.03 58.41 46.85
CA ILE A 3 28.93 57.35 45.84
C ILE A 3 29.50 56.11 46.53
N VAL A 4 28.78 54.99 46.42
CA VAL A 4 29.18 53.57 46.63
C VAL A 4 28.15 52.86 47.53
N THR A 5 27.04 52.38 46.95
CA THR A 5 26.22 51.29 47.53
C THR A 5 25.29 50.64 46.49
N VAL A 6 25.77 50.34 45.27
CA VAL A 6 24.98 49.55 44.29
C VAL A 6 25.73 48.33 43.73
N GLN A 7 27.02 48.17 44.00
CA GLN A 7 27.81 47.06 43.43
C GLN A 7 27.90 45.79 44.30
N LEU A 8 27.45 45.81 45.56
CA LEU A 8 27.66 44.68 46.49
C LEU A 8 26.58 43.57 46.45
N ASN A 9 25.41 43.83 45.85
CA ASN A 9 24.29 42.86 45.87
C ASN A 9 24.38 41.75 44.81
N ASN A 10 25.19 41.94 43.75
CA ASN A 10 25.35 40.93 42.69
C ASN A 10 26.43 39.89 43.01
N SER A 11 27.42 40.25 43.85
CA SER A 11 28.51 39.35 44.28
C SER A 11 28.04 38.29 45.27
N ASP A 12 27.17 38.64 46.23
CA ASP A 12 26.67 37.70 47.24
C ASP A 12 25.70 36.66 46.67
N ALA A 13 24.84 37.06 45.72
CA ALA A 13 23.94 36.14 45.01
C ALA A 13 24.71 35.11 44.15
N MET A 14 25.85 35.49 43.57
CA MET A 14 26.74 34.59 42.83
C MET A 14 27.50 33.65 43.77
N ARG A 15 27.93 34.14 44.94
CA ARG A 15 28.72 33.38 45.93
C ARG A 15 27.87 32.35 46.70
N GLU A 16 26.60 32.64 47.00
CA GLU A 16 25.64 31.66 47.55
C GLU A 16 25.20 30.59 46.54
N SER A 17 25.32 30.88 45.23
CA SER A 17 24.99 29.92 44.17
C SER A 17 26.08 28.85 43.98
N GLN A 18 27.34 29.17 44.26
CA GLN A 18 28.48 28.24 44.15
C GLN A 18 28.67 27.36 45.40
N ASN A 19 28.27 27.85 46.58
CA ASN A 19 28.45 27.14 47.87
C ASN A 19 27.16 26.53 48.45
N GLY A 20 26.07 26.54 47.69
CA GLY A 20 24.79 26.00 48.15
C GLY A 20 24.75 24.47 48.06
N MET A 21 24.45 23.80 49.19
CA MET A 21 24.11 22.38 49.22
C MET A 21 23.10 22.04 48.10
N PRO A 22 23.31 20.96 47.32
CA PRO A 22 22.44 20.58 46.20
C PRO A 22 20.94 20.58 46.55
N GLU A 23 20.61 20.20 47.78
CA GLU A 23 19.25 20.17 48.32
C GLU A 23 18.64 21.57 48.51
N LYS A 24 19.38 22.55 49.03
CA LYS A 24 18.92 23.94 49.16
C LYS A 24 18.71 24.59 47.78
N ARG A 25 19.54 24.23 46.80
CA ARG A 25 19.36 24.64 45.40
C ARG A 25 18.10 24.02 44.81
N GLN A 26 17.84 22.74 45.06
CA GLN A 26 16.66 22.04 44.58
C GLN A 26 15.36 22.64 45.13
N ILE A 27 15.29 22.88 46.44
CA ILE A 27 14.13 23.52 47.10
C ILE A 27 13.84 24.90 46.48
N ARG A 28 14.88 25.70 46.21
CA ARG A 28 14.73 27.02 45.56
C ARG A 28 14.17 26.90 44.15
N LEU A 29 14.66 25.92 43.38
CA LEU A 29 14.18 25.67 42.02
C LEU A 29 12.71 25.21 42.04
N ASP A 30 12.32 24.35 42.97
CA ASP A 30 10.96 23.83 43.06
C ASP A 30 9.97 24.92 43.49
N LYS A 31 10.33 25.79 44.45
CA LYS A 31 9.53 26.97 44.78
C LYS A 31 9.32 27.90 43.58
N ARG A 32 10.36 28.12 42.76
CA ARG A 32 10.28 28.95 41.55
C ARG A 32 9.43 28.29 40.45
N LYS A 33 9.52 26.96 40.28
CA LYS A 33 8.66 26.20 39.35
C LYS A 33 7.21 26.33 39.76
N GLU A 34 6.91 26.21 41.05
CA GLU A 34 5.54 26.27 41.57
C GLU A 34 4.93 27.66 41.38
N GLN A 35 5.67 28.72 41.72
CA GLN A 35 5.24 30.09 41.42
C GLN A 35 5.00 30.32 39.92
N SER A 36 5.89 29.80 39.06
CA SER A 36 5.72 29.92 37.60
C SER A 36 4.52 29.13 37.08
N ARG A 37 4.20 27.98 37.67
CA ARG A 37 3.01 27.19 37.34
C ARG A 37 1.74 27.93 37.74
N SER A 38 1.69 28.46 38.96
CA SER A 38 0.56 29.24 39.46
C SER A 38 0.31 30.49 38.62
N SER A 39 1.35 31.25 38.27
CA SER A 39 1.21 32.42 37.39
C SER A 39 0.74 32.06 35.97
N ARG A 40 1.13 30.90 35.42
CA ARG A 40 0.67 30.43 34.10
C ARG A 40 -0.76 29.90 34.13
N ALA A 41 -1.19 29.32 35.24
CA ALA A 41 -2.56 28.82 35.41
C ALA A 41 -3.57 29.97 35.48
N ASN A 42 -3.17 31.12 36.03
CA ASN A 42 -4.00 32.31 36.19
C ASN A 42 -3.78 33.35 35.08
N GLU A 43 -3.09 32.98 33.99
CA GLU A 43 -2.78 33.88 32.88
C GLU A 43 -4.03 34.14 32.03
N THR A 44 -4.28 35.39 31.64
CA THR A 44 -5.33 35.69 30.66
C THR A 44 -4.91 35.27 29.25
N GLU A 45 -5.86 35.08 28.34
CA GLU A 45 -5.53 34.67 26.95
C GLU A 45 -4.62 35.68 26.25
N GLU A 46 -4.81 36.99 26.47
CA GLU A 46 -3.94 38.03 25.92
C GLU A 46 -2.51 37.96 26.49
N GLN A 47 -2.38 37.80 27.82
CA GLN A 47 -1.08 37.63 28.48
C GLN A 47 -0.37 36.37 27.96
N ARG A 48 -1.12 35.28 27.78
CA ARG A 48 -0.65 34.02 27.22
C ARG A 48 -0.15 34.18 25.80
N GLN A 49 -0.88 34.90 24.94
CA GLN A 49 -0.46 35.20 23.58
C GLN A 49 0.83 36.03 23.56
N ILE A 50 0.91 37.10 24.36
CA ILE A 50 2.11 37.93 24.48
C ILE A 50 3.31 37.10 24.94
N ARG A 51 3.13 36.22 25.93
CA ARG A 51 4.20 35.34 26.43
C ARG A 51 4.67 34.35 25.38
N LEU A 52 3.74 33.70 24.67
CA LEU A 52 4.05 32.76 23.60
C LEU A 52 4.75 33.46 22.43
N GLU A 53 4.33 34.67 22.07
CA GLU A 53 4.94 35.44 20.99
C GLU A 53 6.37 35.88 21.36
N LYS A 54 6.57 36.39 22.58
CA LYS A 54 7.92 36.66 23.11
C LYS A 54 8.79 35.42 23.13
N GLN A 55 8.22 34.24 23.38
CA GLN A 55 8.95 32.98 23.33
C GLN A 55 9.35 32.60 21.89
N LYS A 56 8.40 32.65 20.94
CA LYS A 56 8.70 32.43 19.51
C LYS A 56 9.79 33.36 19.00
N MET A 57 9.75 34.65 19.37
CA MET A 57 10.78 35.62 18.95
C MET A 57 12.16 35.26 19.49
N ARG A 58 12.27 34.80 20.75
CA ARG A 58 13.54 34.31 21.30
C ARG A 58 14.01 33.04 20.61
N ASP A 59 13.12 32.09 20.35
CA ASP A 59 13.43 30.83 19.67
C ASP A 59 13.85 31.09 18.22
N GLN A 60 13.23 32.03 17.53
CA GLN A 60 13.61 32.43 16.18
C GLN A 60 15.00 33.10 16.17
N SER A 61 15.27 33.97 17.14
CA SER A 61 16.58 34.63 17.25
C SER A 61 17.70 33.64 17.59
N SER A 62 17.45 32.64 18.43
CA SER A 62 18.43 31.59 18.73
C SER A 62 18.67 30.67 17.53
N LEU A 63 17.62 30.31 16.79
CA LEU A 63 17.74 29.54 15.54
C LEU A 63 18.48 30.31 14.43
N ALA A 64 18.35 31.64 14.38
CA ALA A 64 19.02 32.48 13.39
C ALA A 64 20.52 32.66 13.66
N THR A 65 20.94 32.51 14.92
CA THR A 65 22.35 32.61 15.36
C THR A 65 23.00 31.25 15.59
N GLU A 66 22.29 30.18 15.27
CA GLU A 66 22.73 28.79 15.45
C GLU A 66 23.90 28.46 14.53
N THR A 67 24.94 27.85 15.08
CA THR A 67 26.06 27.32 14.29
C THR A 67 25.67 26.03 13.56
N ASP A 68 26.40 25.65 12.51
CA ASP A 68 26.10 24.41 11.77
C ASP A 68 26.19 23.16 12.64
N GLU A 69 27.14 23.11 13.58
CA GLU A 69 27.28 22.00 14.53
C GLU A 69 26.09 21.90 15.49
N GLU A 70 25.69 23.02 16.09
CA GLU A 70 24.51 23.09 16.95
C GLU A 70 23.24 22.70 16.18
N ARG A 71 23.13 23.15 14.92
CA ARG A 71 22.03 22.80 14.02
C ARG A 71 22.00 21.30 13.75
N GLN A 72 23.14 20.67 13.48
CA GLN A 72 23.22 19.22 13.29
C GLN A 72 22.82 18.47 14.56
N ILE A 73 23.29 18.91 15.72
CA ILE A 73 22.93 18.31 17.02
C ILE A 73 21.41 18.43 17.27
N ARG A 74 20.82 19.61 17.02
CA ARG A 74 19.38 19.84 17.18
C ARG A 74 18.56 18.96 16.23
N LEU A 75 18.95 18.87 14.95
CA LEU A 75 18.30 18.01 13.97
C LEU A 75 18.43 16.52 14.32
N LYS A 76 19.59 16.08 14.82
CA LYS A 76 19.81 14.71 15.29
C LYS A 76 18.89 14.37 16.46
N LYS A 77 18.83 15.22 17.50
CA LYS A 77 17.93 15.05 18.65
C LYS A 77 16.45 15.03 18.24
N LEU A 78 16.05 15.86 17.27
CA LEU A 78 14.68 15.88 16.74
C LEU A 78 14.35 14.60 15.97
N LYS A 79 15.29 14.08 15.20
CA LYS A 79 15.15 12.80 14.48
C LYS A 79 15.00 11.64 15.47
N GLU A 80 15.89 11.54 16.46
CA GLU A 80 15.85 10.51 17.51
C GLU A 80 14.52 10.52 18.28
N ARG A 81 14.04 11.70 18.68
CA ARG A 81 12.73 11.83 19.34
C ARG A 81 11.59 11.37 18.43
N SER A 82 11.60 11.77 17.16
CA SER A 82 10.56 11.39 16.20
C SER A 82 10.56 9.90 15.91
N GLU A 83 11.74 9.28 15.85
CA GLU A 83 11.89 7.84 15.67
C GLU A 83 11.39 7.08 16.89
N SER A 84 11.77 7.50 18.11
CA SER A 84 11.27 6.89 19.35
C SER A 84 9.75 7.00 19.50
N SER A 85 9.14 8.12 19.11
CA SER A 85 7.68 8.25 19.06
C SER A 85 7.04 7.32 18.02
N ARG A 86 7.71 7.04 16.90
CA ARG A 86 7.19 6.14 15.85
C ARG A 86 7.36 4.66 16.20
N THR A 87 8.40 4.28 16.94
CA THR A 87 8.59 2.89 17.37
C THR A 87 7.58 2.48 18.42
N ASN A 88 7.15 3.44 19.26
CA ASN A 88 6.19 3.22 20.33
C ASN A 88 4.74 3.56 19.93
N GLU A 89 4.49 3.78 18.64
CA GLU A 89 3.19 4.18 18.09
C GLU A 89 2.21 3.00 18.10
N THR A 90 0.98 3.21 18.58
CA THR A 90 -0.08 2.20 18.47
C THR A 90 -0.54 2.06 17.01
N ILE A 91 -1.21 0.95 16.68
CA ILE A 91 -1.72 0.72 15.32
C ILE A 91 -2.70 1.84 14.91
N GLU A 92 -3.59 2.27 15.81
CA GLU A 92 -4.55 3.35 15.56
C GLU A 92 -3.87 4.70 15.35
N GLN A 93 -2.90 5.05 16.21
CA GLN A 93 -2.11 6.28 16.05
C GLN A 93 -1.36 6.29 14.71
N ARG A 94 -0.81 5.14 14.31
CA ARG A 94 -0.16 4.97 13.00
C ARG A 94 -1.12 5.17 11.84
N GLN A 95 -2.34 4.64 11.94
CA GLN A 95 -3.37 4.84 10.91
C GLN A 95 -3.76 6.31 10.78
N ILE A 96 -3.99 6.99 11.90
CA ILE A 96 -4.30 8.43 11.93
C ILE A 96 -3.16 9.23 11.28
N ARG A 97 -1.92 9.01 11.70
CA ARG A 97 -0.75 9.70 11.14
C ARG A 97 -0.60 9.46 9.63
N LEU A 98 -0.83 8.24 9.15
CA LEU A 98 -0.77 7.92 7.71
C LEU A 98 -1.91 8.58 6.93
N LYS A 99 -3.12 8.66 7.51
CA LYS A 99 -4.27 9.35 6.93
C LYS A 99 -3.99 10.85 6.79
N GLU A 100 -3.57 11.52 7.86
CA GLU A 100 -3.21 12.93 7.85
C GLU A 100 -2.07 13.23 6.87
N LEU A 101 -1.06 12.35 6.78
CA LEU A 101 0.03 12.50 5.82
C LEU A 101 -0.45 12.41 4.37
N LYS A 102 -1.39 11.51 4.09
CA LYS A 102 -2.01 11.36 2.76
C LYS A 102 -2.82 12.60 2.40
N GLU A 103 -3.65 13.10 3.31
CA GLU A 103 -4.46 14.30 3.12
C GLU A 103 -3.59 15.55 2.88
N ARG A 104 -2.56 15.76 3.69
CA ARG A 104 -1.61 16.87 3.49
C ARG A 104 -0.88 16.78 2.16
N SER A 105 -0.47 15.58 1.76
CA SER A 105 0.18 15.35 0.47
C SER A 105 -0.76 15.60 -0.70
N GLN A 106 -2.04 15.25 -0.56
CA GLN A 106 -3.06 15.51 -1.56
C GLN A 106 -3.35 17.00 -1.70
N SER A 107 -3.56 17.71 -0.58
CA SER A 107 -3.77 19.15 -0.57
C SER A 107 -2.57 19.92 -1.16
N SER A 108 -1.34 19.47 -0.89
CA SER A 108 -0.14 20.05 -1.50
C SER A 108 -0.09 19.83 -3.02
N ARG A 109 -0.66 18.73 -3.53
CA ARG A 109 -0.72 18.43 -4.98
C ARG A 109 -1.86 19.18 -5.68
N THR A 110 -2.97 19.44 -4.99
CA THR A 110 -4.08 20.23 -5.57
C THR A 110 -3.70 21.70 -5.70
N ASN A 111 -2.90 22.20 -4.76
CA ASN A 111 -2.45 23.60 -4.73
C ASN A 111 -1.12 23.82 -5.45
N GLU A 112 -0.64 22.81 -6.18
CA GLU A 112 0.64 22.80 -6.90
C GLU A 112 0.55 23.70 -8.14
N THR A 113 1.54 24.58 -8.33
CA THR A 113 1.65 25.35 -9.59
C THR A 113 2.06 24.45 -10.75
N VAL A 114 1.83 24.87 -12.00
CA VAL A 114 2.19 24.07 -13.19
C VAL A 114 3.70 23.76 -13.25
N GLU A 115 4.55 24.68 -12.79
CA GLU A 115 6.02 24.48 -12.77
C GLU A 115 6.46 23.48 -11.68
N GLN A 116 5.86 23.56 -10.49
CA GLN A 116 6.05 22.59 -9.42
C GLN A 116 5.59 21.19 -9.87
N ARG A 117 4.40 21.16 -10.51
CA ARG A 117 3.91 20.22 -11.54
C ARG A 117 4.99 19.40 -12.20
N GLN A 118 5.62 20.10 -13.12
CA GLN A 118 6.57 19.56 -14.06
C GLN A 118 7.83 19.07 -13.33
N THR A 119 8.32 19.86 -12.37
CA THR A 119 9.50 19.51 -11.56
C THR A 119 9.31 18.20 -10.80
N ARG A 120 8.13 17.98 -10.19
CA ARG A 120 7.81 16.75 -9.48
C ARG A 120 7.77 15.55 -10.43
N LEU A 121 7.10 15.70 -11.59
CA LEU A 121 7.02 14.64 -12.60
C LEU A 121 8.40 14.28 -13.17
N ASP A 122 9.26 15.27 -13.41
CA ASP A 122 10.62 15.02 -13.92
C ASP A 122 11.50 14.34 -12.87
N LYS A 123 11.40 14.75 -11.59
CA LYS A 123 12.06 14.02 -10.49
C LYS A 123 11.57 12.57 -10.40
N GLN A 124 10.26 12.33 -10.57
CA GLN A 124 9.69 10.99 -10.57
C GLN A 124 10.18 10.15 -11.75
N ARG A 125 10.26 10.73 -12.95
CA ARG A 125 10.84 10.08 -14.15
C ARG A 125 12.30 9.70 -13.93
N LYS A 126 13.14 10.64 -13.48
CA LYS A 126 14.56 10.40 -13.19
C LYS A 126 14.77 9.28 -12.16
N ARG A 127 14.01 9.29 -11.06
CA ARG A 127 14.05 8.22 -10.05
C ARG A 127 13.64 6.85 -10.62
N SER A 128 12.60 6.82 -11.44
CA SER A 128 12.13 5.58 -12.07
C SER A 128 13.15 5.02 -13.06
N GLN A 129 13.81 5.88 -13.84
CA GLN A 129 14.90 5.49 -14.74
C GLN A 129 16.11 4.96 -13.96
N ALA A 130 16.54 5.65 -12.91
CA ALA A 130 17.63 5.21 -12.04
C ALA A 130 17.33 3.84 -11.40
N ASN A 131 16.10 3.61 -10.91
CA ASN A 131 15.68 2.32 -10.36
C ASN A 131 15.71 1.20 -11.40
N ARG A 132 15.26 1.47 -12.64
CA ARG A 132 15.34 0.50 -13.75
C ARG A 132 16.79 0.17 -14.11
N ALA A 133 17.67 1.17 -14.15
CA ALA A 133 19.10 0.99 -14.40
C ALA A 133 19.76 0.16 -13.28
N LYS A 134 19.48 0.49 -12.01
CA LYS A 134 19.95 -0.27 -10.84
C LYS A 134 19.50 -1.72 -10.91
N LYS A 135 18.21 -1.99 -11.16
CA LYS A 135 17.68 -3.36 -11.29
C LYS A 135 18.34 -4.13 -12.45
N LYS A 136 18.67 -3.45 -13.55
CA LYS A 136 19.39 -4.05 -14.68
C LYS A 136 20.84 -4.40 -14.30
N LEU A 137 21.51 -3.57 -13.51
CA LEU A 137 22.84 -3.83 -12.97
C LEU A 137 22.82 -4.98 -11.97
N GLU A 138 21.88 -4.99 -11.02
CA GLU A 138 21.67 -6.09 -10.06
C GLU A 138 21.43 -7.41 -10.79
N LYS A 139 20.54 -7.44 -11.80
CA LYS A 139 20.29 -8.66 -12.60
C LYS A 139 21.54 -9.12 -13.37
N ARG A 140 22.34 -8.19 -13.89
CA ARG A 140 23.63 -8.50 -14.56
C ARG A 140 24.67 -9.02 -13.57
N ALA A 141 24.69 -8.50 -12.34
CA ALA A 141 25.54 -8.99 -11.26
C ALA A 141 25.12 -10.41 -10.84
N SER A 142 23.83 -10.65 -10.61
CA SER A 142 23.29 -11.99 -10.30
C SER A 142 23.52 -13.02 -11.42
N ASN A 143 23.46 -12.60 -12.69
CA ASN A 143 23.78 -13.48 -13.82
C ASN A 143 25.30 -13.73 -13.98
N LYS A 144 26.16 -12.81 -13.51
CA LYS A 144 27.62 -13.01 -13.48
C LYS A 144 28.04 -13.94 -12.33
N SER A 145 27.41 -13.83 -11.16
CA SER A 145 27.67 -14.73 -10.02
C SER A 145 27.08 -16.14 -10.22
N GLY A 146 26.19 -16.35 -11.19
CA GLY A 146 25.73 -17.68 -11.60
C GLY A 146 26.69 -18.45 -12.53
N VAL A 147 27.80 -17.85 -12.99
CA VAL A 147 28.79 -18.48 -13.88
C VAL A 147 30.13 -18.77 -13.18
N GLN A 148 30.28 -18.39 -11.91
CA GLN A 148 31.43 -18.74 -11.08
C GLN A 148 30.94 -19.13 -9.69
N GLN A 149 30.42 -20.35 -9.58
CA GLN A 149 30.26 -21.02 -8.30
C GLN A 149 31.07 -22.31 -8.33
N GLN A 150 32.38 -22.15 -8.59
CA GLN A 150 33.43 -23.01 -8.08
C GLN A 150 34.52 -22.08 -7.54
N ASP A 151 34.78 -22.27 -6.25
CA ASP A 151 35.99 -21.91 -5.53
C ASP A 151 36.30 -20.42 -5.35
N ILE A 152 36.01 -19.90 -4.15
CA ILE A 152 37.01 -19.58 -3.12
C ILE A 152 36.27 -18.99 -1.92
N GLU A 153 36.32 -19.71 -0.81
CA GLU A 153 36.08 -19.20 0.53
C GLU A 153 37.30 -18.36 0.94
N MET A 154 37.11 -17.07 1.21
CA MET A 154 38.07 -16.31 2.00
C MET A 154 37.37 -15.14 2.69
N GLN A 155 37.41 -15.19 4.01
CA GLN A 155 37.05 -14.14 4.95
C GLN A 155 37.72 -12.81 4.55
N PHE A 156 37.01 -11.69 4.63
CA PHE A 156 37.68 -10.41 4.89
C PHE A 156 36.79 -9.48 5.71
N SER A 157 37.39 -9.04 6.82
CA SER A 157 36.95 -8.08 7.80
C SER A 157 36.82 -6.67 7.23
N GLU A 158 35.92 -5.90 7.82
CA GLU A 158 35.82 -4.43 7.67
C GLU A 158 37.17 -3.77 7.94
N THR A 159 37.71 -3.03 6.98
CA THR A 159 38.44 -1.76 7.16
C THR A 159 38.85 -1.15 5.82
N ASP A 160 38.84 0.18 5.84
CA ASP A 160 39.49 1.16 4.96
C ASP A 160 38.85 1.63 3.64
N GLU A 161 38.59 2.95 3.70
CA GLU A 161 38.31 3.90 2.64
C GLU A 161 39.48 4.05 1.67
N HIS A 162 39.18 4.71 0.54
CA HIS A 162 40.07 5.19 -0.53
C HIS A 162 40.43 4.20 -1.65
N ALA A 163 39.65 4.28 -2.74
CA ALA A 163 40.19 4.12 -4.09
C ALA A 163 39.61 5.18 -5.03
N LEU A 164 40.54 5.89 -5.67
CA LEU A 164 40.38 7.06 -6.52
C LEU A 164 39.64 6.73 -7.83
N CYS A 165 38.80 7.67 -8.27
CA CYS A 165 38.19 7.67 -9.61
C CYS A 165 39.25 8.13 -10.63
N ASP A 166 39.68 7.22 -11.51
CA ASP A 166 40.60 7.51 -12.61
C ASP A 166 39.90 8.42 -13.64
N SER A 167 40.30 9.68 -13.68
CA SER A 167 39.69 10.74 -14.50
C SER A 167 39.89 10.54 -16.00
N SER A 168 40.80 9.64 -16.40
CA SER A 168 41.12 9.32 -17.79
C SER A 168 40.03 8.49 -18.50
N SER A 169 39.23 7.72 -17.75
CA SER A 169 38.15 6.91 -18.32
C SER A 169 36.91 7.74 -18.65
N LEU A 170 36.70 8.88 -17.98
CA LEU A 170 35.55 9.75 -18.22
C LEU A 170 35.77 10.65 -19.44
N SER A 171 37.01 11.12 -19.65
CA SER A 171 37.38 11.94 -20.83
C SER A 171 37.23 11.16 -22.14
N ASN A 172 37.63 9.90 -22.15
CA ASN A 172 37.48 9.02 -23.31
C ASN A 172 35.99 8.71 -23.61
N PHE A 173 35.14 8.64 -22.58
CA PHE A 173 33.70 8.43 -22.76
C PHE A 173 33.00 9.67 -23.33
N ILE A 174 33.35 10.85 -22.83
CA ILE A 174 32.79 12.14 -23.29
C ILE A 174 33.21 12.44 -24.73
N GLN A 175 34.48 12.21 -25.09
CA GLN A 175 34.96 12.42 -26.46
C GLN A 175 34.28 11.47 -27.46
N ASN A 176 34.03 10.21 -27.08
CA ASN A 176 33.29 9.27 -27.92
C ASN A 176 31.82 9.66 -28.08
N GLU A 177 31.16 10.17 -27.03
CA GLU A 177 29.79 10.68 -27.12
C GLU A 177 29.67 11.91 -28.03
N HIS A 178 30.63 12.83 -27.96
CA HIS A 178 30.67 14.00 -28.84
C HIS A 178 30.91 13.63 -30.31
N ALA A 179 31.77 12.64 -30.60
CA ALA A 179 31.98 12.13 -31.95
C ALA A 179 30.73 11.39 -32.50
N ILE A 180 30.02 10.63 -31.65
CA ILE A 180 28.75 9.97 -32.02
C ILE A 180 27.63 11.00 -32.24
N ARG A 181 27.56 12.07 -31.44
CA ARG A 181 26.62 13.18 -31.66
C ARG A 181 26.90 13.94 -32.96
N LYS A 182 28.16 14.27 -33.25
CA LYS A 182 28.55 14.95 -34.50
C LYS A 182 28.21 14.13 -35.76
N LYS A 183 28.27 12.79 -35.69
CA LYS A 183 27.80 11.90 -36.77
C LYS A 183 26.28 11.84 -36.90
N ARG A 184 25.52 12.08 -35.82
CA ARG A 184 24.04 12.11 -35.83
C ARG A 184 23.48 13.43 -36.35
N ASP A 185 24.17 14.54 -36.13
CA ASP A 185 23.72 15.87 -36.58
C ASP A 185 23.80 16.05 -38.11
N LEU A 186 24.46 15.13 -38.84
CA LEU A 186 24.49 15.09 -40.31
C LEU A 186 23.33 14.28 -40.93
N SER A 187 22.53 13.56 -40.13
CA SER A 187 21.28 12.94 -40.59
C SER A 187 20.10 13.71 -40.01
N SER A 188 19.67 14.74 -40.74
CA SER A 188 18.48 15.57 -40.45
C SER A 188 17.16 14.80 -40.61
N SER A 189 17.00 13.67 -39.92
CA SER A 189 15.69 13.06 -39.72
C SER A 189 15.22 13.50 -38.34
N ALA A 190 14.15 14.30 -38.32
CA ALA A 190 13.55 14.90 -37.14
C ALA A 190 13.33 13.84 -36.07
N TRP A 191 14.21 13.88 -35.06
CA TRP A 191 14.12 13.01 -33.91
C TRP A 191 13.07 13.57 -32.94
N PRO A 192 12.19 12.74 -32.37
CA PRO A 192 12.08 11.29 -32.57
C PRO A 192 11.39 10.94 -33.90
N GLU A 193 11.83 9.84 -34.51
CA GLU A 193 11.20 9.31 -35.72
C GLU A 193 9.69 9.04 -35.49
N PRO A 194 8.83 9.44 -36.43
CA PRO A 194 7.41 9.13 -36.36
C PRO A 194 7.19 7.61 -36.30
N ILE A 195 6.49 7.15 -35.24
CA ILE A 195 6.09 5.74 -35.12
C ILE A 195 5.23 5.37 -36.34
N SER A 196 5.55 4.24 -36.99
CA SER A 196 4.83 3.80 -38.19
C SER A 196 3.33 3.68 -37.93
N HIS A 197 2.54 4.05 -38.94
CA HIS A 197 1.10 3.98 -38.87
C HIS A 197 0.61 2.54 -38.60
N ASP A 198 1.25 1.55 -39.23
CA ASP A 198 0.90 0.14 -39.05
C ASP A 198 1.10 -0.33 -37.60
N LEU A 199 2.20 0.07 -36.95
CA LEU A 199 2.43 -0.28 -35.56
C LEU A 199 1.35 0.33 -34.64
N LYS A 200 1.00 1.61 -34.85
CA LYS A 200 -0.09 2.25 -34.10
C LYS A 200 -1.41 1.51 -34.30
N LYS A 201 -1.73 1.14 -35.54
CA LYS A 201 -2.96 0.43 -35.90
C LYS A 201 -3.00 -0.95 -35.24
N THR A 202 -1.93 -1.73 -35.32
CA THR A 202 -1.83 -3.06 -34.68
C THR A 202 -1.93 -2.95 -33.16
N CYS A 203 -1.20 -2.02 -32.53
CA CYS A 203 -1.28 -1.83 -31.08
C CYS A 203 -2.69 -1.42 -30.63
N LEU A 204 -3.34 -0.51 -31.36
CA LEU A 204 -4.71 -0.09 -31.05
C LEU A 204 -5.69 -1.24 -31.23
N GLN A 205 -5.59 -2.01 -32.32
CA GLN A 205 -6.45 -3.16 -32.57
C GLN A 205 -6.29 -4.24 -31.50
N GLN A 206 -5.05 -4.54 -31.10
CA GLN A 206 -4.76 -5.47 -30.01
C GLN A 206 -5.35 -4.97 -28.68
N PHE A 207 -5.20 -3.68 -28.38
CA PHE A 207 -5.79 -3.08 -27.19
C PHE A 207 -7.32 -3.20 -27.20
N LEU A 208 -7.97 -2.81 -28.30
CA LEU A 208 -9.43 -2.91 -28.45
C LEU A 208 -9.93 -4.36 -28.31
N GLN A 209 -9.18 -5.32 -28.85
CA GLN A 209 -9.53 -6.73 -28.72
C GLN A 209 -9.41 -7.22 -27.27
N GLN A 210 -8.33 -6.89 -26.58
CA GLN A 210 -8.10 -7.29 -25.19
C GLN A 210 -9.03 -6.57 -24.20
N MET A 211 -9.46 -5.35 -24.53
CA MET A 211 -10.40 -4.54 -23.73
C MET A 211 -11.85 -4.70 -24.15
N SER A 212 -12.15 -5.61 -25.07
CA SER A 212 -13.51 -5.86 -25.51
C SER A 212 -14.34 -6.49 -24.38
N MET A 213 -15.65 -6.22 -24.37
CA MET A 213 -16.58 -6.77 -23.36
C MET A 213 -16.55 -8.30 -23.31
N SER A 214 -16.36 -8.97 -24.45
CA SER A 214 -16.26 -10.43 -24.52
C SER A 214 -14.92 -10.95 -23.99
N ALA A 215 -13.83 -10.19 -24.14
CA ALA A 215 -12.52 -10.58 -23.60
C ALA A 215 -12.42 -10.39 -22.09
N LEU A 216 -13.05 -9.34 -21.58
CA LEU A 216 -13.12 -9.04 -20.14
C LEU A 216 -14.32 -9.68 -19.44
N ALA A 217 -15.14 -10.46 -20.15
CA ALA A 217 -16.28 -11.13 -19.57
C ALA A 217 -15.86 -12.05 -18.41
N GLU A 218 -16.48 -11.86 -17.25
CA GLU A 218 -16.24 -12.65 -16.05
C GLU A 218 -17.33 -13.70 -15.85
N VAL A 219 -16.95 -14.83 -15.27
CA VAL A 219 -17.83 -15.92 -14.83
C VAL A 219 -17.37 -16.42 -13.48
N THR A 220 -18.30 -16.91 -12.68
CA THR A 220 -18.05 -17.48 -11.35
C THR A 220 -17.71 -18.96 -11.47
N CYS A 221 -16.73 -19.40 -10.68
CA CYS A 221 -16.36 -20.81 -10.60
C CYS A 221 -17.33 -21.58 -9.72
N ALA A 222 -17.92 -22.66 -10.22
CA ALA A 222 -18.83 -23.53 -9.47
C ALA A 222 -18.18 -24.22 -8.25
N VAL A 223 -16.85 -24.32 -8.21
CA VAL A 223 -16.14 -25.03 -7.14
C VAL A 223 -15.66 -24.10 -6.04
N CYS A 224 -15.14 -22.92 -6.37
CA CYS A 224 -14.55 -21.99 -5.40
C CYS A 224 -15.20 -20.61 -5.33
N ASN A 225 -16.29 -20.40 -6.07
CA ASN A 225 -17.02 -19.14 -6.18
C ASN A 225 -16.21 -17.91 -6.65
N VAL A 226 -14.96 -18.09 -7.07
CA VAL A 226 -14.11 -16.99 -7.54
C VAL A 226 -14.49 -16.57 -8.96
N ARG A 227 -14.66 -15.27 -9.19
CA ARG A 227 -14.81 -14.67 -10.52
C ARG A 227 -13.53 -14.84 -11.34
N SER A 228 -13.67 -15.32 -12.57
CA SER A 228 -12.57 -15.60 -13.51
C SER A 228 -12.96 -15.20 -14.92
N LEU A 229 -11.99 -14.90 -15.77
CA LEU A 229 -12.27 -14.57 -17.17
C LEU A 229 -12.84 -15.78 -17.92
N VAL A 230 -13.90 -15.56 -18.69
CA VAL A 230 -14.55 -16.58 -19.54
C VAL A 230 -13.52 -17.32 -20.40
N GLN A 231 -12.59 -16.58 -21.01
CA GLN A 231 -11.54 -17.11 -21.88
C GLN A 231 -10.63 -18.16 -21.21
N THR A 232 -10.46 -18.06 -19.88
CA THR A 232 -9.60 -18.95 -19.10
C THR A 232 -10.39 -20.02 -18.33
N SER A 233 -11.72 -19.92 -18.33
CA SER A 233 -12.61 -20.85 -17.66
C SER A 233 -12.86 -22.10 -18.51
N LYS A 234 -13.21 -23.20 -17.86
CA LYS A 234 -13.57 -24.47 -18.50
C LYS A 234 -15.03 -24.77 -18.20
N LYS A 235 -15.83 -24.90 -19.26
CA LYS A 235 -17.20 -25.40 -19.18
C LYS A 235 -17.17 -26.92 -19.25
N VAL A 236 -17.71 -27.58 -18.24
CA VAL A 236 -17.81 -29.04 -18.18
C VAL A 236 -19.19 -29.46 -17.66
N PRO A 237 -19.82 -30.50 -18.22
CA PRO A 237 -21.01 -31.09 -17.62
C PRO A 237 -20.71 -31.51 -16.18
N ILE A 238 -21.67 -31.36 -15.26
CA ILE A 238 -21.48 -31.74 -13.85
C ILE A 238 -21.04 -33.20 -13.73
N SER A 239 -21.64 -34.09 -14.53
CA SER A 239 -21.30 -35.52 -14.58
C SER A 239 -19.88 -35.84 -15.06
N LYS A 240 -19.19 -34.87 -15.68
CA LYS A 240 -17.83 -35.02 -16.23
C LYS A 240 -16.78 -34.16 -15.52
N ILE A 241 -17.09 -33.62 -14.35
CA ILE A 241 -16.09 -32.92 -13.54
C ILE A 241 -14.97 -33.90 -13.16
N PRO A 242 -13.68 -33.59 -13.45
CA PRO A 242 -12.57 -34.46 -13.10
C PRO A 242 -12.53 -34.72 -11.58
N ASN A 243 -12.35 -35.98 -11.17
CA ASN A 243 -12.27 -36.37 -9.76
C ASN A 243 -13.34 -35.71 -8.86
N ILE A 244 -14.59 -35.67 -9.32
CA ILE A 244 -15.72 -35.02 -8.62
C ILE A 244 -15.91 -35.50 -7.18
N HIS A 245 -15.51 -36.73 -6.86
CA HIS A 245 -15.56 -37.29 -5.51
C HIS A 245 -14.74 -36.48 -4.49
N LEU A 246 -13.72 -35.73 -4.92
CA LEU A 246 -12.93 -34.81 -4.09
C LEU A 246 -13.72 -33.59 -3.63
N LEU A 247 -14.90 -33.36 -4.22
CA LEU A 247 -15.82 -32.28 -3.84
C LEU A 247 -16.87 -32.74 -2.82
N LYS A 248 -16.69 -33.94 -2.24
CA LYS A 248 -17.53 -34.40 -1.15
C LYS A 248 -17.21 -33.63 0.13
N VAL A 249 -18.26 -33.22 0.82
CA VAL A 249 -18.19 -32.48 2.08
C VAL A 249 -18.06 -33.45 3.27
N SER A 250 -17.41 -33.03 4.35
CA SER A 250 -17.38 -33.80 5.60
C SER A 250 -18.79 -33.93 6.22
N ASP A 251 -19.00 -34.97 7.03
CA ASP A 251 -20.30 -35.21 7.68
C ASP A 251 -20.72 -34.05 8.62
N GLU A 252 -19.76 -33.35 9.22
CA GLU A 252 -20.00 -32.19 10.10
C GLU A 252 -20.62 -30.99 9.35
N LEU A 253 -20.16 -30.74 8.12
CA LEU A 253 -20.68 -29.65 7.29
C LEU A 253 -22.00 -30.03 6.62
N LYS A 254 -22.25 -31.32 6.40
CA LYS A 254 -23.50 -31.83 5.81
C LYS A 254 -24.73 -31.45 6.62
N ASP A 255 -24.66 -31.60 7.95
CA ASP A 255 -25.77 -31.24 8.84
C ASP A 255 -26.02 -29.73 8.85
N LEU A 256 -24.94 -28.95 8.78
CA LEU A 256 -24.99 -27.50 8.76
C LEU A 256 -25.63 -26.97 7.46
N ILE A 257 -25.26 -27.53 6.31
CA ILE A 257 -25.84 -27.21 4.99
C ILE A 257 -27.33 -27.55 4.94
N LEU A 258 -27.73 -28.71 5.46
CA LEU A 258 -29.14 -29.13 5.49
C LEU A 258 -29.99 -28.25 6.42
N SER A 259 -29.41 -27.81 7.56
CA SER A 259 -30.09 -26.90 8.49
C SER A 259 -30.35 -25.52 7.88
N THR A 260 -29.42 -25.01 7.07
CA THR A 260 -29.52 -23.69 6.40
C THR A 260 -30.50 -23.71 5.23
N GLN A 261 -30.56 -24.79 4.46
CA GLN A 261 -31.57 -24.94 3.39
C GLN A 261 -33.01 -24.99 3.96
N SER A 262 -33.17 -25.49 5.19
CA SER A 262 -34.48 -25.60 5.86
C SER A 262 -35.01 -24.27 6.44
N SER A 263 -34.15 -23.26 6.63
CA SER A 263 -34.56 -21.91 7.08
C SER A 263 -35.00 -21.00 5.93
N VAL A 264 -34.43 -21.20 4.73
CA VAL A 264 -34.77 -20.40 3.54
C VAL A 264 -36.18 -20.71 3.02
N LEU A 265 -36.61 -21.98 3.09
CA LEU A 265 -37.97 -22.38 2.70
C LEU A 265 -39.07 -21.80 3.61
N ARG A 266 -38.76 -21.42 4.84
CA ARG A 266 -39.77 -20.86 5.78
C ARG A 266 -40.07 -19.38 5.55
N HIS A 267 -39.15 -18.63 4.94
CA HIS A 267 -39.34 -17.20 4.67
C HIS A 267 -39.92 -16.91 3.28
N SER A 268 -39.98 -17.91 2.40
CA SER A 268 -40.45 -17.72 1.01
C SER A 268 -41.98 -17.80 0.84
N ILE A 269 -42.75 -18.04 1.90
CA ILE A 269 -44.21 -18.20 1.80
C ILE A 269 -44.97 -16.86 1.95
N ASP A 270 -44.38 -15.82 2.56
CA ASP A 270 -45.15 -14.62 2.95
C ASP A 270 -45.00 -13.36 2.06
N ASP A 271 -44.01 -13.24 1.18
CA ASP A 271 -43.81 -12.00 0.43
C ASP A 271 -44.05 -12.15 -1.08
N THR A 272 -45.32 -12.26 -1.44
CA THR A 272 -45.79 -11.95 -2.81
C THR A 272 -46.34 -10.52 -2.80
N ILE A 273 -45.67 -9.54 -3.45
CA ILE A 273 -46.30 -8.34 -4.07
C ILE A 273 -45.26 -7.44 -4.80
N GLN A 274 -45.53 -7.24 -6.10
CA GLN A 274 -45.26 -6.07 -6.98
C GLN A 274 -43.87 -5.76 -7.62
N MET A 275 -43.77 -6.19 -8.88
CA MET A 275 -43.62 -5.38 -10.12
C MET A 275 -42.47 -4.36 -10.29
N THR A 276 -41.53 -4.73 -11.17
CA THR A 276 -40.98 -4.05 -12.40
C THR A 276 -39.46 -4.30 -12.47
N GLY A 277 -38.79 -4.64 -13.56
CA GLY A 277 -39.17 -4.92 -14.94
C GLY A 277 -37.87 -4.97 -15.75
N HIS A 278 -37.24 -6.15 -15.91
CA HIS A 278 -36.50 -6.50 -17.12
C HIS A 278 -36.11 -7.99 -17.14
N VAL A 279 -36.39 -8.58 -18.29
CA VAL A 279 -36.36 -9.99 -18.65
C VAL A 279 -34.93 -10.52 -18.75
N GLN A 280 -34.61 -11.63 -18.08
CA GLN A 280 -33.95 -12.79 -18.71
C GLN A 280 -34.42 -14.11 -18.07
N ASN A 281 -34.72 -15.07 -18.95
CA ASN A 281 -35.40 -16.32 -18.70
C ASN A 281 -34.58 -17.37 -17.90
N SER A 282 -35.34 -18.14 -17.12
CA SER A 282 -35.23 -19.59 -16.86
C SER A 282 -34.05 -20.12 -16.03
N THR A 283 -34.28 -20.45 -14.76
CA THR A 283 -34.72 -21.78 -14.27
C THR A 283 -34.68 -21.76 -12.74
N SER A 284 -35.76 -22.20 -12.09
CA SER A 284 -35.91 -22.24 -10.64
C SER A 284 -34.85 -23.13 -9.99
N PHE A 285 -33.68 -22.57 -9.70
CA PHE A 285 -32.86 -23.03 -8.60
C PHE A 285 -33.43 -22.37 -7.34
N ASN A 286 -33.87 -23.20 -6.39
CA ASN A 286 -34.22 -22.78 -5.04
C ASN A 286 -33.24 -21.69 -4.55
N SER A 287 -33.71 -20.74 -3.73
CA SER A 287 -32.94 -19.63 -3.11
C SER A 287 -31.67 -20.02 -2.31
N ALA A 288 -31.18 -21.25 -2.44
CA ALA A 288 -29.91 -21.70 -1.89
C ALA A 288 -28.74 -21.28 -2.79
N SER A 289 -27.68 -20.73 -2.20
CA SER A 289 -26.43 -20.36 -2.87
C SER A 289 -25.62 -21.57 -3.39
N PHE A 290 -26.14 -22.80 -3.17
CA PHE A 290 -25.42 -24.06 -3.39
C PHE A 290 -26.31 -25.15 -3.98
N TYR A 291 -25.71 -25.92 -4.88
CA TYR A 291 -26.19 -27.21 -5.32
C TYR A 291 -25.53 -28.30 -4.47
N TYR A 292 -26.35 -29.18 -3.91
CA TYR A 292 -25.91 -30.30 -3.09
C TYR A 292 -26.59 -31.58 -3.55
N GLU A 293 -25.81 -32.54 -4.05
CA GLU A 293 -26.30 -33.85 -4.47
C GLU A 293 -25.25 -34.93 -4.21
N ASN A 294 -25.64 -36.08 -3.65
CA ASN A 294 -24.74 -37.21 -3.37
C ASN A 294 -23.48 -36.85 -2.54
N GLY A 295 -23.59 -35.86 -1.66
CA GLY A 295 -22.48 -35.36 -0.84
C GLY A 295 -21.59 -34.32 -1.53
N ILE A 296 -21.79 -34.08 -2.83
CA ILE A 296 -21.04 -33.11 -3.62
C ILE A 296 -21.67 -31.74 -3.46
N ILE A 297 -20.84 -30.72 -3.20
CA ILE A 297 -21.26 -29.32 -3.13
C ILE A 297 -20.69 -28.49 -4.28
N LEU A 298 -21.52 -27.65 -4.90
CA LEU A 298 -21.15 -26.68 -5.92
C LEU A 298 -21.90 -25.36 -5.68
N TYR A 299 -21.30 -24.24 -6.04
CA TYR A 299 -21.94 -22.92 -6.03
C TYR A 299 -22.87 -22.77 -7.24
N THR A 300 -24.13 -22.41 -7.00
CA THR A 300 -25.16 -22.27 -8.06
C THR A 300 -24.79 -21.21 -9.08
N ASN A 301 -24.11 -20.13 -8.66
CA ASN A 301 -23.67 -19.05 -9.56
C ASN A 301 -22.79 -19.56 -10.71
N GLY A 302 -22.03 -20.64 -10.50
CA GLY A 302 -21.19 -21.25 -11.53
C GLY A 302 -21.88 -22.33 -12.36
N LEU A 303 -23.17 -22.61 -12.10
CA LEU A 303 -23.97 -23.62 -12.78
C LEU A 303 -24.91 -22.97 -13.79
N HIS A 304 -25.12 -23.64 -14.92
CA HIS A 304 -26.02 -23.19 -15.98
C HIS A 304 -26.54 -24.40 -16.75
N GLN A 305 -27.65 -24.26 -17.45
CA GLN A 305 -28.22 -25.33 -18.27
C GLN A 305 -27.98 -25.03 -19.75
N GLU A 306 -27.34 -25.96 -20.47
CA GLU A 306 -27.18 -25.88 -21.94
C GLU A 306 -27.78 -27.14 -22.56
N ASN A 307 -28.72 -27.00 -23.50
CA ASN A 307 -29.36 -28.13 -24.20
C ASN A 307 -29.87 -29.24 -23.27
N LYS A 308 -30.57 -28.86 -22.19
CA LYS A 308 -31.06 -29.77 -21.12
C LYS A 308 -29.99 -30.46 -20.28
N THR A 309 -28.70 -30.13 -20.47
CA THR A 309 -27.58 -30.65 -19.67
C THR A 309 -27.14 -29.62 -18.64
N HIS A 310 -26.92 -30.05 -17.40
CA HIS A 310 -26.36 -29.19 -16.35
C HIS A 310 -24.85 -29.04 -16.53
N MET A 311 -24.44 -27.82 -16.81
CA MET A 311 -23.07 -27.40 -17.04
C MET A 311 -22.53 -26.66 -15.83
N SER A 312 -21.24 -26.81 -15.60
CA SER A 312 -20.49 -26.12 -14.56
C SER A 312 -19.31 -25.37 -15.17
N THR A 313 -19.09 -24.17 -14.66
CA THR A 313 -17.93 -23.35 -15.02
C THR A 313 -16.84 -23.53 -13.97
N LEU A 314 -15.66 -23.97 -14.40
CA LEU A 314 -14.49 -24.14 -13.53
C LEU A 314 -13.41 -23.12 -13.89
N CYS A 315 -12.85 -22.43 -12.90
CA CYS A 315 -11.64 -21.64 -13.12
C CYS A 315 -10.45 -22.58 -13.42
N GLN A 316 -9.44 -22.06 -14.11
CA GLN A 316 -8.25 -22.83 -14.49
C GLN A 316 -7.57 -23.51 -13.28
N LYS A 317 -7.56 -22.86 -12.11
CA LYS A 317 -6.96 -23.41 -10.88
C LYS A 317 -7.71 -24.64 -10.38
N CYS A 318 -9.04 -24.56 -10.27
CA CYS A 318 -9.86 -25.69 -9.81
C CYS A 318 -9.84 -26.83 -10.81
N HIS A 319 -9.95 -26.54 -12.10
CA HIS A 319 -9.86 -27.56 -13.14
C HIS A 319 -8.53 -28.31 -13.06
N VAL A 320 -7.39 -27.62 -13.01
CA VAL A 320 -6.06 -28.25 -12.92
C VAL A 320 -5.88 -29.04 -11.62
N ALA A 321 -6.34 -28.52 -10.48
CA ALA A 321 -6.26 -29.23 -9.20
C ALA A 321 -7.06 -30.54 -9.24
N LEU A 322 -8.30 -30.47 -9.72
CA LEU A 322 -9.16 -31.64 -9.86
C LEU A 322 -8.60 -32.66 -10.85
N THR A 323 -8.06 -32.24 -12.00
CA THR A 323 -7.39 -33.16 -12.94
C THR A 323 -6.19 -33.87 -12.29
N LYS A 324 -5.48 -33.22 -11.36
CA LYS A 324 -4.36 -33.80 -10.61
C LYS A 324 -4.77 -34.65 -9.41
N GLY A 325 -6.07 -34.79 -9.13
CA GLY A 325 -6.57 -35.51 -7.96
C GLY A 325 -6.36 -34.76 -6.65
N ILE A 326 -6.25 -33.42 -6.69
CA ILE A 326 -6.04 -32.57 -5.52
C ILE A 326 -7.33 -31.79 -5.23
N ILE A 327 -7.73 -31.76 -3.96
CA ILE A 327 -8.88 -30.95 -3.51
C ILE A 327 -8.55 -29.46 -3.71
N PRO A 328 -9.35 -28.69 -4.47
CA PRO A 328 -9.08 -27.28 -4.68
C PRO A 328 -9.04 -26.49 -3.37
N LYS A 329 -8.00 -25.68 -3.18
CA LYS A 329 -7.73 -24.94 -1.92
C LYS A 329 -8.93 -24.19 -1.36
N PHE A 330 -9.73 -23.57 -2.23
CA PHE A 330 -10.87 -22.73 -1.88
C PHE A 330 -12.22 -23.39 -2.19
N SER A 331 -12.27 -24.71 -2.39
CA SER A 331 -13.56 -25.39 -2.53
C SER A 331 -14.27 -25.49 -1.20
N ALA A 332 -15.60 -25.46 -1.20
CA ALA A 332 -16.39 -25.73 -0.01
C ALA A 332 -16.08 -27.13 0.60
N ALA A 333 -15.71 -28.10 -0.23
CA ALA A 333 -15.23 -29.42 0.21
C ALA A 333 -13.91 -29.40 1.01
N ASN A 334 -13.15 -28.31 0.95
CA ASN A 334 -11.94 -28.09 1.74
C ASN A 334 -12.23 -27.23 2.99
N ASN A 335 -13.42 -27.37 3.56
CA ASN A 335 -13.93 -26.60 4.70
C ASN A 335 -13.93 -25.07 4.50
N MET A 336 -13.86 -24.59 3.26
CA MET A 336 -13.96 -23.17 2.91
C MET A 336 -15.41 -22.80 2.60
N TRP A 337 -16.34 -23.24 3.45
CA TRP A 337 -17.75 -22.90 3.31
C TRP A 337 -17.98 -21.50 3.88
N LEU A 338 -18.49 -20.60 3.04
CA LEU A 338 -18.69 -19.19 3.38
C LEU A 338 -20.12 -18.91 3.91
N GLY A 339 -21.03 -19.90 3.85
CA GLY A 339 -22.44 -19.68 4.12
C GLY A 339 -23.15 -18.89 3.01
N ASP A 340 -24.37 -18.47 3.29
CA ASP A 340 -25.12 -17.53 2.45
C ASP A 340 -24.62 -16.10 2.68
N VAL A 341 -24.62 -15.30 1.61
CA VAL A 341 -24.31 -13.87 1.72
C VAL A 341 -25.45 -13.19 2.49
N PRO A 342 -25.19 -12.39 3.53
CA PRO A 342 -26.23 -11.64 4.25
C PRO A 342 -27.07 -10.78 3.30
N ALA A 343 -28.37 -10.61 3.59
CA ALA A 343 -29.31 -9.89 2.71
C ALA A 343 -28.82 -8.48 2.35
N GLU A 344 -28.16 -7.81 3.29
CA GLU A 344 -27.59 -6.47 3.13
C GLU A 344 -26.46 -6.41 2.09
N LEU A 345 -25.87 -7.56 1.75
CA LEU A 345 -24.73 -7.68 0.83
C LEU A 345 -25.09 -8.41 -0.48
N GLN A 346 -26.34 -8.85 -0.67
CA GLN A 346 -26.75 -9.60 -1.87
C GLN A 346 -26.91 -8.70 -3.11
N ASP A 347 -27.31 -7.44 -2.95
CA ASP A 347 -27.65 -6.52 -4.05
C ASP A 347 -26.56 -5.48 -4.37
N LEU A 348 -25.31 -5.77 -4.01
CA LEU A 348 -24.21 -4.85 -4.26
C LEU A 348 -23.85 -4.79 -5.75
N THR A 349 -23.66 -3.57 -6.26
CA THR A 349 -23.09 -3.35 -7.58
C THR A 349 -21.62 -3.84 -7.63
N ILE A 350 -21.12 -4.16 -8.82
CA ILE A 350 -19.71 -4.59 -9.00
C ILE A 350 -18.71 -3.63 -8.33
N PRO A 351 -18.84 -2.28 -8.46
CA PRO A 351 -17.98 -1.36 -7.74
C PRO A 351 -18.06 -1.49 -6.21
N GLU A 352 -19.25 -1.69 -5.65
CA GLU A 352 -19.47 -1.82 -4.21
C GLU A 352 -18.87 -3.12 -3.66
N GLU A 353 -19.06 -4.25 -4.35
CA GLU A 353 -18.39 -5.52 -4.02
C GLU A 353 -16.86 -5.35 -3.98
N LYS A 354 -16.28 -4.59 -4.93
CA LYS A 354 -14.84 -4.35 -5.00
C LYS A 354 -14.32 -3.41 -3.92
N LEU A 355 -15.14 -2.52 -3.40
CA LEU A 355 -14.77 -1.65 -2.28
C LEU A 355 -14.70 -2.40 -0.96
N ILE A 356 -15.53 -3.43 -0.78
CA ILE A 356 -15.63 -4.20 0.47
C ILE A 356 -14.67 -5.41 0.47
N SER A 357 -14.19 -5.85 -0.69
CA SER A 357 -13.25 -6.99 -0.83
C SER A 357 -11.75 -6.61 -0.80
N LEU A 358 -11.42 -5.34 -0.55
CA LEU A 358 -10.05 -4.82 -0.35
C LEU A 358 -9.73 -4.69 1.14
#